data_AF-A0A7R9L7G7-F1
#
_entry.id   AF-A0A7R9L7G7-F1
#
_cell.length_a   1.000
_cell.length_b   1.000
_cell.length_c   1.000
_cell.angle_alpha   90.00
_cell.angle_beta   90.00
_cell.angle_gamma   90.00
#
_symmetry.space_group_name_H-M   'P 1'
#
loop_
_entity.id
_entity.type
_entity.pdbx_description
1 polymer ?
#
loop_
_entity_poly.entity_id
_entity_poly.type
_entity_poly.pdbx_seq_one_letter_code
_entity_poly.pdbx_strand_id
1 'polypeptide(L)'
;TDCLQALNSSSYDYIGWSVSSYFHGRVLDRNQRHQSKEVKIELSFHLCIVWTIICITLIKGFHNTGKVLVISAIIPIVLYSLVVLRFMEQWGDGVSDIFQTTGQPFLLDSMSWLMASREAFIVWVAFSAIALNIQSHNRSSHNIIKQILVLFFLVTIILVMSACFFAACMRTLKSKGLTYIPSSYEEITSINFLRETSDTNSPVTANDVKIISASNLFLGENLVSFSELTSHLSHYQVMRFATEVFPAALSIEGSRNISSIWAVFFYLSAIMFTLGHLIVIWGSVTDSIISIMPTFFKLWRPILTFV
;
A
#
# COMPACT_ATOMS: atom_id res chain seq x y z
N THR A 1 -8.68 -5.92 42.59
CA THR A 1 -9.22 -5.92 41.21
C THR A 1 -8.03 -6.05 40.30
N ASP A 2 -7.63 -7.30 40.05
CA ASP A 2 -6.40 -7.60 39.34
C ASP A 2 -6.68 -7.60 37.85
N CYS A 3 -6.39 -6.46 37.24
CA CYS A 3 -6.47 -6.29 35.80
C CYS A 3 -5.44 -7.25 35.17
N LEU A 4 -5.90 -8.23 34.40
CA LEU A 4 -5.03 -9.09 33.59
C LEU A 4 -4.09 -8.23 32.76
N GLN A 5 -2.84 -8.15 33.21
CA GLN A 5 -1.79 -7.40 32.55
C GLN A 5 -1.24 -8.26 31.43
N ALA A 6 -1.67 -7.98 30.20
CA ALA A 6 -1.03 -8.52 29.00
C ALA A 6 0.39 -7.97 28.91
N LEU A 7 1.34 -8.67 29.53
CA LEU A 7 2.77 -8.46 29.34
C LEU A 7 3.15 -9.17 28.05
N ASN A 8 3.57 -8.40 27.05
CA ASN A 8 4.21 -8.97 25.87
C ASN A 8 5.61 -9.46 26.29
N SER A 9 5.74 -10.76 26.58
CA SER A 9 7.00 -11.41 26.99
C SER A 9 7.75 -12.05 25.81
N SER A 10 7.36 -11.73 24.57
CA SER A 10 8.07 -12.22 23.39
C SER A 10 9.36 -11.42 23.18
N SER A 11 10.45 -12.10 22.81
CA SER A 11 11.70 -11.42 22.44
C SER A 11 11.48 -10.58 21.17
N TYR A 12 12.12 -9.42 21.10
CA TYR A 12 11.98 -8.46 19.99
C TYR A 12 12.34 -9.06 18.62
N ASP A 13 13.22 -10.06 18.59
CA ASP A 13 13.55 -10.86 17.39
C ASP A 13 12.33 -11.56 16.78
N TYR A 14 11.36 -11.94 17.61
CA TYR A 14 10.16 -12.64 17.15
C TYR A 14 9.15 -11.72 16.49
N ILE A 15 9.27 -10.39 16.59
CA ILE A 15 8.27 -9.47 16.05
C ILE A 15 8.35 -9.42 14.51
N GLY A 16 9.57 -9.24 13.97
CA GLY A 16 9.80 -9.28 12.52
C GLY A 16 9.42 -10.64 11.94
N TRP A 17 9.73 -11.71 12.67
CA TRP A 17 9.41 -13.06 12.20
C TRP A 17 7.92 -13.42 12.34
N SER A 18 7.25 -13.05 13.43
CA SER A 18 5.86 -13.45 13.70
C SER A 18 4.85 -12.79 12.77
N VAL A 19 4.99 -11.48 12.53
CA VAL A 19 4.10 -10.75 11.62
C VAL A 19 4.27 -11.26 10.19
N SER A 20 5.52 -11.40 9.75
CA SER A 20 5.86 -11.92 8.43
C SER A 20 5.39 -13.37 8.24
N SER A 21 5.63 -14.22 9.25
CA SER A 21 5.18 -15.62 9.25
C SER A 21 3.66 -15.75 9.28
N TYR A 22 2.93 -14.86 9.94
CA TYR A 22 1.48 -14.84 9.91
C TYR A 22 0.97 -14.55 8.49
N PHE A 23 1.50 -13.53 7.83
CA PHE A 23 1.08 -13.19 6.48
C PHE A 23 1.41 -14.32 5.47
N HIS A 24 2.63 -14.82 5.49
CA HIS A 24 3.06 -15.84 4.53
C HIS A 24 2.50 -17.24 4.83
N GLY A 25 2.50 -17.64 6.09
CA GLY A 25 2.07 -18.96 6.52
C GLY A 25 0.56 -19.07 6.67
N ARG A 26 -0.13 -18.09 7.28
CA ARG A 26 -1.57 -18.17 7.52
C ARG A 26 -2.39 -17.52 6.42
N VAL A 27 -2.03 -16.32 5.97
CA VAL A 27 -2.85 -15.58 4.98
C VAL A 27 -2.65 -16.17 3.59
N LEU A 28 -1.40 -16.31 3.15
CA LEU A 28 -1.05 -16.80 1.81
C LEU A 28 -0.83 -18.31 1.71
N ASP A 29 -0.64 -19.00 2.83
CA ASP A 29 -0.39 -20.44 2.89
C ASP A 29 0.81 -20.91 2.03
N ARG A 30 1.90 -20.15 2.04
CA ARG A 30 3.12 -20.45 1.26
C ARG A 30 4.00 -21.56 1.83
N ASN A 31 3.66 -22.08 3.02
CA ASN A 31 4.48 -23.07 3.74
C ASN A 31 4.32 -24.51 3.21
N GLN A 32 3.44 -24.75 2.23
CA GLN A 32 3.22 -26.08 1.69
C GLN A 32 4.36 -26.46 0.72
N ARG A 33 5.35 -27.18 1.26
CA ARG A 33 6.49 -27.79 0.53
C ARG A 33 6.06 -28.78 -0.56
N HIS A 34 4.78 -29.18 -0.56
CA HIS A 34 4.14 -29.92 -1.63
C HIS A 34 3.17 -28.99 -2.35
N GLN A 35 3.43 -28.75 -3.65
CA GLN A 35 2.64 -27.92 -4.55
C GLN A 35 1.21 -28.45 -4.74
N SER A 36 0.35 -28.45 -3.71
CA SER A 36 -1.07 -28.41 -3.99
C SER A 36 -1.37 -27.00 -4.48
N LYS A 37 -1.57 -26.86 -5.80
CA LYS A 37 -2.08 -25.63 -6.45
C LYS A 37 -3.56 -25.41 -6.10
N GLU A 38 -3.94 -25.71 -4.87
CA GLU A 38 -5.31 -25.58 -4.42
C GLU A 38 -5.56 -24.10 -4.11
N VAL A 39 -6.57 -23.56 -4.78
CA VAL A 39 -6.95 -22.16 -4.56
C VAL A 39 -7.52 -22.05 -3.15
N LYS A 40 -6.90 -21.21 -2.33
CA LYS A 40 -7.36 -21.00 -0.95
C LYS A 40 -8.79 -20.47 -0.94
N ILE A 41 -9.73 -21.29 -0.44
CA ILE A 41 -11.17 -21.00 -0.47
C ILE A 41 -11.50 -19.69 0.23
N GLU A 42 -10.85 -19.39 1.37
CA GLU A 42 -11.03 -18.12 2.09
C GLU A 42 -10.72 -16.91 1.20
N LEU A 43 -9.59 -16.94 0.50
CA LEU A 43 -9.15 -15.83 -0.36
C LEU A 43 -10.05 -15.71 -1.59
N SER A 44 -10.42 -16.83 -2.21
CA SER A 44 -11.38 -16.87 -3.32
C SER A 44 -12.74 -16.31 -2.93
N PHE A 45 -13.21 -16.60 -1.72
CA PHE A 45 -14.47 -16.09 -1.21
C PHE A 45 -14.43 -14.58 -1.00
N HIS A 46 -13.36 -14.06 -0.39
CA HIS A 46 -13.15 -12.61 -0.26
C HIS A 46 -13.09 -11.92 -1.63
N LEU A 47 -12.41 -12.52 -2.60
CA LEU A 47 -12.34 -12.01 -3.96
C LEU A 47 -13.71 -11.99 -4.65
N CYS A 48 -14.50 -13.06 -4.47
CA CYS A 48 -15.87 -13.16 -4.98
C CYS A 48 -16.78 -12.07 -4.40
N ILE A 49 -16.66 -11.77 -3.09
CA ILE A 49 -17.40 -10.67 -2.46
C ILE A 49 -17.05 -9.33 -3.09
N VAL A 50 -15.76 -9.04 -3.27
CA VAL A 50 -15.29 -7.78 -3.88
C VAL A 50 -15.87 -7.61 -5.28
N TRP A 51 -15.79 -8.64 -6.11
CA TRP A 51 -16.36 -8.61 -7.46
C TRP A 51 -17.89 -8.46 -7.45
N THR A 52 -18.57 -9.14 -6.55
CA THR A 52 -20.03 -9.03 -6.41
C THR A 52 -20.44 -7.58 -6.06
N ILE A 53 -19.72 -6.92 -5.15
CA ILE A 53 -19.96 -5.51 -4.80
C ILE A 53 -19.74 -4.62 -6.04
N ILE A 54 -18.64 -4.81 -6.76
CA ILE A 54 -18.33 -4.03 -7.96
C ILE A 54 -19.46 -4.17 -8.99
N CYS A 55 -19.86 -5.41 -9.31
CA CYS A 55 -20.95 -5.67 -10.24
C CYS A 55 -22.25 -4.99 -9.79
N ILE A 56 -22.67 -5.17 -8.53
CA ILE A 56 -23.91 -4.57 -8.00
C ILE A 56 -23.88 -3.04 -8.11
N THR A 57 -22.74 -2.40 -7.79
CA THR A 57 -22.61 -0.94 -7.87
C THR A 57 -22.64 -0.40 -9.29
N LEU A 58 -22.22 -1.21 -10.28
CA LEU A 58 -22.12 -0.79 -11.69
C LEU A 58 -23.32 -1.16 -12.55
N ILE A 59 -24.19 -2.10 -12.12
CA ILE A 59 -25.43 -2.48 -12.83
C ILE A 59 -26.28 -1.24 -13.18
N LYS A 60 -26.37 -0.27 -12.25
CA LYS A 60 -27.17 0.96 -12.44
C LYS A 60 -26.45 2.05 -13.25
N GLY A 61 -25.17 1.87 -13.55
CA GLY A 61 -24.32 2.81 -14.29
C GLY A 61 -23.83 4.01 -13.51
N PHE A 62 -22.80 4.67 -14.06
CA PHE A 62 -22.03 5.71 -13.39
C PHE A 62 -22.87 6.85 -12.81
N HIS A 63 -23.97 7.22 -13.50
CA HIS A 63 -24.86 8.27 -13.03
C HIS A 63 -25.41 8.01 -11.62
N ASN A 64 -25.74 6.75 -11.32
CA ASN A 64 -26.25 6.35 -10.00
C ASN A 64 -25.13 5.94 -9.03
N THR A 65 -23.95 5.59 -9.54
CA THR A 65 -22.77 5.19 -8.75
C THR A 65 -22.04 6.39 -8.11
N GLY A 66 -22.27 7.62 -8.61
CA GLY A 66 -21.60 8.83 -8.11
C GLY A 66 -21.70 9.04 -6.59
N LYS A 67 -22.85 8.73 -5.96
CA LYS A 67 -23.00 8.83 -4.50
C LYS A 67 -22.10 7.84 -3.75
N VAL A 68 -22.02 6.60 -4.23
CA VAL A 68 -21.17 5.56 -3.66
C VAL A 68 -19.70 5.96 -3.80
N LEU A 69 -19.32 6.51 -4.95
CA LEU A 69 -17.96 6.98 -5.21
C LEU A 69 -17.53 8.14 -4.29
N VAL A 70 -18.43 9.09 -4.03
CA VAL A 70 -18.16 10.18 -3.08
C VAL A 70 -17.94 9.64 -1.68
N ILE A 71 -18.77 8.71 -1.23
CA ILE A 71 -18.62 8.06 0.09
C ILE A 71 -17.30 7.28 0.15
N SER A 72 -17.00 6.47 -0.87
CA SER A 72 -15.75 5.69 -0.97
C SER A 72 -14.51 6.54 -1.23
N ALA A 73 -14.63 7.84 -1.44
CA ALA A 73 -13.50 8.76 -1.51
C ALA A 73 -13.33 9.52 -0.19
N ILE A 74 -14.40 10.10 0.36
CA ILE A 74 -14.32 10.95 1.55
C ILE A 74 -14.01 10.14 2.80
N ILE A 75 -14.74 9.04 3.06
CA ILE A 75 -14.55 8.22 4.26
C ILE A 75 -13.11 7.72 4.39
N PRO A 76 -12.50 7.07 3.38
CA PRO A 76 -11.14 6.59 3.52
C PRO A 76 -10.12 7.70 3.68
N ILE A 77 -10.28 8.85 3.01
CA ILE A 77 -9.38 10.00 3.21
C ILE A 77 -9.43 10.46 4.67
N VAL A 78 -10.61 10.56 5.26
CA VAL A 78 -10.78 10.96 6.67
C VAL A 78 -10.17 9.92 7.61
N LEU A 79 -10.51 8.63 7.45
CA LEU A 79 -9.99 7.56 8.29
C LEU A 79 -8.46 7.45 8.21
N TYR A 80 -7.91 7.51 7.00
CA TYR A 80 -6.47 7.50 6.78
C TYR A 80 -5.81 8.71 7.43
N SER A 81 -6.36 9.91 7.23
CA SER A 81 -5.83 11.14 7.85
C SER A 81 -5.80 11.05 9.37
N LEU A 82 -6.85 10.48 9.99
CA LEU A 82 -6.90 10.26 11.44
C LEU A 82 -5.80 9.30 11.92
N VAL A 83 -5.56 8.20 11.19
CA VAL A 83 -4.47 7.25 11.50
C VAL A 83 -3.11 7.94 11.41
N VAL A 84 -2.85 8.68 10.32
CA VAL A 84 -1.58 9.38 10.14
C VAL A 84 -1.36 10.41 11.26
N LEU A 85 -2.37 11.23 11.56
CA LEU A 85 -2.28 12.23 12.62
C LEU A 85 -1.97 11.58 13.98
N ARG A 86 -2.59 10.44 14.30
CA ARG A 86 -2.33 9.73 15.56
C ARG A 86 -0.87 9.24 15.65
N PHE A 87 -0.35 8.67 14.58
CA PHE A 87 1.04 8.20 14.56
C PHE A 87 2.04 9.36 14.58
N MET A 88 1.70 10.45 13.91
CA MET A 88 2.48 11.68 13.92
C MET A 88 2.51 12.35 15.30
N GLU A 89 1.41 12.34 16.04
CA GLU A 89 1.35 12.85 17.42
C GLU A 89 2.33 12.12 18.34
N GLN A 90 2.46 10.80 18.18
CA GLN A 90 3.27 9.95 19.06
C GLN A 90 4.73 9.82 18.60
N TRP A 91 5.01 9.78 17.29
CA TRP A 91 6.34 9.51 16.71
C TRP A 91 6.75 10.51 15.61
N GLY A 92 6.27 11.74 15.71
CA GLY A 92 6.50 12.77 14.69
C GLY A 92 7.97 13.15 14.48
N ASP A 93 8.83 12.90 15.47
CA ASP A 93 10.29 13.08 15.34
C ASP A 93 10.88 12.31 14.15
N GLY A 94 10.25 11.20 13.75
CA GLY A 94 10.66 10.41 12.58
C GLY A 94 10.62 11.20 11.27
N VAL A 95 9.78 12.23 11.16
CA VAL A 95 9.72 13.07 9.96
C VAL A 95 11.01 13.87 9.78
N SER A 96 11.67 14.25 10.87
CA SER A 96 12.95 14.94 10.77
C SER A 96 14.03 14.06 10.16
N ASP A 97 13.98 12.75 10.37
CA ASP A 97 14.93 11.78 9.80
C ASP A 97 14.84 11.76 8.25
N ILE A 98 13.69 12.09 7.65
CA ILE A 98 13.53 12.19 6.18
C ILE A 98 14.41 13.31 5.59
N PHE A 99 14.56 14.42 6.32
CA PHE A 99 15.19 15.64 5.82
C PHE A 99 16.65 15.82 6.25
N GLN A 100 17.17 14.93 7.10
CA GLN A 100 18.51 15.05 7.70
C GLN A 100 19.67 14.56 6.83
N THR A 101 19.45 14.15 5.58
CA THR A 101 20.50 13.60 4.72
C THR A 101 21.52 14.67 4.30
N THR A 102 22.66 14.70 4.99
CA THR A 102 23.80 15.58 4.68
C THR A 102 24.33 15.30 3.26
N GLY A 103 24.37 16.33 2.41
CA GLY A 103 24.94 16.26 1.07
C GLY A 103 24.06 15.66 -0.03
N GLN A 104 22.87 15.12 0.30
CA GLN A 104 21.86 14.61 -0.64
C GLN A 104 22.43 13.83 -1.85
N PRO A 105 23.24 12.77 -1.62
CA PRO A 105 23.91 12.03 -2.69
C PRO A 105 22.93 11.39 -3.68
N PHE A 106 21.70 11.11 -3.24
CA PHE A 106 20.61 10.61 -4.08
C PHE A 106 20.23 11.55 -5.23
N LEU A 107 20.51 12.86 -5.13
CA LEU A 107 20.23 13.80 -6.22
C LEU A 107 21.21 13.64 -7.40
N LEU A 108 22.41 13.11 -7.16
CA LEU A 108 23.39 12.82 -8.21
C LEU A 108 23.22 11.42 -8.80
N ASP A 109 22.43 10.57 -8.16
CA ASP A 109 22.20 9.20 -8.57
C ASP A 109 21.11 9.11 -9.66
N SER A 110 21.47 8.56 -10.82
CA SER A 110 20.54 8.41 -11.94
C SER A 110 19.40 7.42 -11.65
N MET A 111 19.65 6.43 -10.78
CA MET A 111 18.63 5.46 -10.39
C MET A 111 17.52 6.12 -9.57
N SER A 112 17.88 7.05 -8.67
CA SER A 112 16.92 7.85 -7.90
C SER A 112 16.00 8.68 -8.80
N TRP A 113 16.52 9.33 -9.84
CA TRP A 113 15.70 10.06 -10.82
C TRP A 113 14.79 9.15 -11.66
N LEU A 114 15.29 7.96 -12.02
CA LEU A 114 14.49 6.98 -12.74
C LEU A 114 13.30 6.49 -11.89
N MET A 115 13.50 6.26 -10.58
CA MET A 115 12.41 5.87 -9.68
C MET A 115 11.40 7.00 -9.52
N ALA A 116 11.86 8.23 -9.29
CA ALA A 116 10.99 9.39 -9.17
C ALA A 116 10.15 9.63 -10.43
N SER A 117 10.76 9.49 -11.62
CA SER A 117 10.05 9.64 -12.91
C SER A 117 8.97 8.57 -13.11
N ARG A 118 9.25 7.32 -12.73
CA ARG A 118 8.28 6.22 -12.83
C ARG A 118 7.11 6.41 -11.87
N GLU A 119 7.36 6.82 -10.65
CA GLU A 119 6.30 7.13 -9.69
C GLU A 119 5.41 8.28 -10.20
N ALA A 120 6.03 9.35 -10.70
CA ALA A 120 5.28 10.44 -11.32
C ALA A 120 4.44 9.97 -12.52
N PHE A 121 4.96 9.06 -13.36
CA PHE A 121 4.20 8.48 -14.46
C PHE A 121 3.00 7.65 -13.97
N ILE A 122 3.18 6.79 -12.96
CA ILE A 122 2.10 5.96 -12.41
C ILE A 122 1.01 6.82 -11.78
N VAL A 123 1.38 7.83 -10.98
CA VAL A 123 0.43 8.69 -10.27
C VAL A 123 -0.35 9.60 -11.24
N TRP A 124 0.33 10.23 -12.19
CA TRP A 124 -0.28 11.30 -13.00
C TRP A 124 -0.70 10.85 -14.40
N VAL A 125 0.03 9.92 -15.02
CA VAL A 125 -0.15 9.60 -16.44
C VAL A 125 -0.92 8.30 -16.64
N ALA A 126 -0.63 7.25 -15.87
CA ALA A 126 -1.23 5.92 -16.08
C ALA A 126 -2.76 5.92 -16.00
N PHE A 127 -3.34 6.74 -15.12
CA PHE A 127 -4.79 6.85 -14.94
C PHE A 127 -5.44 8.02 -15.72
N SER A 128 -4.67 8.71 -16.57
CA SER A 128 -5.17 9.88 -17.33
C SER A 128 -6.31 9.52 -18.30
N ALA A 129 -6.25 8.36 -18.94
CA ALA A 129 -7.31 7.88 -19.85
C ALA A 129 -8.66 7.70 -19.14
N ILE A 130 -8.62 7.21 -17.90
CA ILE A 130 -9.83 7.05 -17.07
C ILE A 130 -10.37 8.42 -16.66
N ALA A 131 -9.48 9.36 -16.30
CA ALA A 131 -9.90 10.73 -16.00
C ALA A 131 -10.57 11.42 -17.19
N LEU A 132 -10.06 11.20 -18.41
CA LEU A 132 -10.67 11.69 -19.65
C LEU A 132 -12.06 11.08 -19.89
N ASN A 133 -12.21 9.77 -19.66
CA ASN A 133 -13.51 9.10 -19.78
C ASN A 133 -14.54 9.72 -18.82
N ILE A 134 -14.16 9.95 -17.55
CA ILE A 134 -15.05 10.58 -16.56
C ILE A 134 -15.41 12.01 -16.98
N GLN A 135 -14.45 12.80 -17.48
CA GLN A 135 -14.69 14.17 -17.93
C GLN A 135 -15.60 14.25 -19.17
N SER A 136 -15.61 13.22 -20.03
CA SER A 136 -16.50 13.19 -21.20
C SER A 136 -17.99 13.20 -20.81
N HIS A 137 -18.32 12.77 -19.60
CA HIS A 137 -19.67 12.79 -19.04
C HIS A 137 -20.02 14.12 -18.34
N ASN A 138 -19.04 15.01 -18.15
CA ASN A 138 -19.23 16.27 -17.45
C ASN A 138 -19.79 17.35 -18.39
N ARG A 139 -20.51 18.33 -17.83
CA ARG A 139 -21.00 19.48 -18.63
C ARG A 139 -19.81 20.36 -19.04
N SER A 140 -19.81 20.83 -20.29
CA SER A 140 -18.73 21.67 -20.87
C SER A 140 -18.52 23.02 -20.19
N SER A 141 -19.43 23.45 -19.31
CA SER A 141 -19.35 24.75 -18.60
C SER A 141 -18.39 24.76 -17.40
N HIS A 142 -17.84 23.61 -16.99
CA HIS A 142 -16.98 23.54 -15.80
C HIS A 142 -15.53 23.95 -16.10
N ASN A 143 -14.92 24.67 -15.16
CA ASN A 143 -13.51 25.06 -15.26
C ASN A 143 -12.60 23.86 -14.94
N ILE A 144 -12.13 23.19 -15.98
CA ILE A 144 -11.27 21.99 -15.90
C ILE A 144 -9.97 22.29 -15.16
N ILE A 145 -9.36 23.46 -15.38
CA ILE A 145 -8.09 23.85 -14.74
C ILE A 145 -8.24 23.87 -13.21
N LYS A 146 -9.35 24.44 -12.71
CA LYS A 146 -9.62 24.45 -11.26
C LYS A 146 -9.74 23.03 -10.69
N GLN A 147 -10.40 22.12 -11.41
CA GLN A 147 -10.55 20.73 -10.95
C GLN A 147 -9.21 19.98 -10.91
N ILE A 148 -8.38 20.15 -11.94
CA ILE A 148 -7.04 19.55 -12.00
C ILE A 148 -6.16 20.09 -10.88
N LEU A 149 -6.20 21.39 -10.59
CA LEU A 149 -5.43 21.99 -9.49
C LEU A 149 -5.86 21.41 -8.13
N VAL A 150 -7.16 21.30 -7.86
CA VAL A 150 -7.66 20.70 -6.61
C VAL A 150 -7.23 19.25 -6.49
N LEU A 151 -7.34 18.47 -7.58
CA LEU A 151 -6.86 17.09 -7.63
C LEU A 151 -5.35 17.01 -7.34
N PHE A 152 -4.57 17.89 -7.96
CA PHE A 152 -3.13 17.94 -7.78
C PHE A 152 -2.77 18.14 -6.30
N PHE A 153 -3.31 19.18 -5.66
CA PHE A 153 -3.05 19.45 -4.25
C PHE A 153 -3.50 18.30 -3.34
N LEU A 154 -4.69 17.73 -3.59
CA LEU A 154 -5.21 16.64 -2.77
C LEU A 154 -4.32 15.40 -2.84
N VAL A 155 -3.90 15.00 -4.05
CA VAL A 155 -3.01 13.85 -4.25
C VAL A 155 -1.65 14.11 -3.60
N THR A 156 -1.06 15.29 -3.82
CA THR A 156 0.23 15.65 -3.20
C THR A 156 0.16 15.62 -1.67
N ILE A 157 -0.92 16.14 -1.07
CA ILE A 157 -1.11 16.09 0.39
C ILE A 157 -1.15 14.65 0.90
N ILE A 158 -1.91 13.76 0.24
CA ILE A 158 -2.00 12.35 0.65
C ILE A 158 -0.64 11.65 0.52
N LEU A 159 0.13 11.92 -0.55
CA LEU A 159 1.47 11.36 -0.73
C LEU A 159 2.44 11.83 0.37
N VAL A 160 2.44 13.11 0.70
CA VAL A 160 3.25 13.66 1.81
C VAL A 160 2.84 13.05 3.14
N MET A 161 1.53 12.93 3.41
CA MET A 161 1.02 12.28 4.61
C MET A 161 1.47 10.82 4.71
N SER A 162 1.51 10.09 3.59
CA SER A 162 2.01 8.72 3.52
C SER A 162 3.49 8.62 3.84
N ALA A 163 4.32 9.52 3.30
CA ALA A 163 5.75 9.57 3.61
C ALA A 163 6.00 9.86 5.10
N CYS A 164 5.28 10.83 5.67
CA CYS A 164 5.35 11.14 7.10
C CYS A 164 4.91 9.95 7.96
N PHE A 165 3.83 9.27 7.57
CA PHE A 165 3.32 8.10 8.27
C PHE A 165 4.32 6.94 8.27
N PHE A 166 4.93 6.66 7.12
CA PHE A 166 6.00 5.66 7.01
C PHE A 166 7.16 6.00 7.96
N ALA A 167 7.64 7.24 7.94
CA ALA A 167 8.74 7.67 8.79
C ALA A 167 8.41 7.60 10.29
N ALA A 168 7.17 7.91 10.69
CA ALA A 168 6.70 7.73 12.06
C ALA A 168 6.76 6.26 12.49
N CYS A 169 6.24 5.33 11.66
CA CYS A 169 6.31 3.89 11.92
C CYS A 169 7.76 3.38 12.03
N MET A 170 8.64 3.86 11.14
CA MET A 170 10.06 3.52 11.16
C MET A 170 10.76 4.03 12.43
N ARG A 171 10.40 5.23 12.90
CA ARG A 171 10.90 5.80 14.14
C ARG A 171 10.45 4.99 15.35
N THR A 172 9.21 4.52 15.37
CA THR A 172 8.70 3.61 16.42
C THR A 172 9.58 2.37 16.53
N LEU A 173 9.87 1.71 15.40
CA LEU A 173 10.73 0.53 15.33
C LEU A 173 12.15 0.84 15.86
N LYS A 174 12.76 1.91 15.35
CA LYS A 174 14.11 2.34 15.74
C LYS A 174 14.23 2.67 17.23
N SER A 175 13.18 3.26 17.82
CA SER A 175 13.17 3.61 19.26
C SER A 175 13.25 2.39 20.18
N LYS A 176 12.89 1.20 19.68
CA LYS A 176 12.99 -0.08 20.39
C LYS A 176 14.21 -0.90 19.98
N GLY A 177 15.16 -0.28 19.27
CA GLY A 177 16.36 -0.95 18.80
C GLY A 177 16.12 -1.87 17.59
N LEU A 178 15.01 -1.73 16.86
CA LEU A 178 14.76 -2.51 15.65
C LEU A 178 15.08 -1.70 14.39
N THR A 179 15.84 -2.31 13.49
CA THR A 179 16.19 -1.75 12.18
C THR A 179 15.46 -2.50 11.09
N TYR A 180 14.91 -1.77 10.13
CA TYR A 180 14.31 -2.37 8.94
C TYR A 180 15.41 -2.84 7.99
N ILE A 181 15.30 -4.09 7.57
CA ILE A 181 16.21 -4.66 6.59
C ILE A 181 15.44 -4.93 5.30
N PRO A 182 15.93 -4.40 4.17
CA PRO A 182 15.41 -4.79 2.88
C PRO A 182 15.64 -6.28 2.64
N SER A 183 14.56 -7.06 2.52
CA SER A 183 14.64 -8.52 2.37
C SER A 183 13.70 -9.02 1.28
N SER A 184 14.01 -10.18 0.69
CA SER A 184 13.18 -10.76 -0.36
C SER A 184 11.88 -11.32 0.21
N TYR A 185 10.79 -11.01 -0.48
CA TYR A 185 9.46 -11.59 -0.22
C TYR A 185 9.32 -13.01 -0.80
N GLU A 186 10.24 -13.42 -1.68
CA GLU A 186 10.10 -14.64 -2.47
C GLU A 186 10.49 -15.91 -1.71
N GLU A 187 11.44 -15.80 -0.79
CA GLU A 187 11.99 -16.95 -0.08
C GLU A 187 11.69 -16.90 1.42
N ILE A 188 11.19 -18.01 1.96
CA ILE A 188 10.82 -18.11 3.38
C ILE A 188 12.01 -17.94 4.34
N THR A 189 13.22 -18.22 3.85
CA THR A 189 14.48 -18.06 4.60
C THR A 189 14.90 -16.59 4.72
N SER A 190 14.43 -15.73 3.81
CA SER A 190 14.73 -14.29 3.76
C SER A 190 13.56 -13.41 4.19
N ILE A 191 12.56 -14.00 4.84
CA ILE A 191 11.31 -13.37 5.25
C ILE A 191 11.48 -12.30 6.34
N ASN A 192 12.62 -12.31 7.03
CA ASN A 192 12.86 -11.43 8.16
C ASN A 192 13.16 -10.00 7.68
N PHE A 193 12.36 -9.05 8.17
CA PHE A 193 12.39 -7.65 7.76
C PHE A 193 12.82 -6.70 8.88
N LEU A 194 12.96 -7.21 10.10
CA LEU A 194 13.45 -6.46 11.25
C LEU A 194 14.65 -7.18 11.85
N ARG A 195 15.66 -6.40 12.27
CA ARG A 195 16.81 -6.91 13.02
C ARG A 195 17.08 -6.03 14.22
N GLU A 196 17.49 -6.64 15.32
CA GLU A 196 17.95 -5.90 16.49
C GLU A 196 19.27 -5.15 16.18
N THR A 197 19.33 -3.89 16.58
CA THR A 197 20.49 -3.01 16.36
C THR A 197 21.74 -3.52 17.09
N SER A 198 21.55 -4.33 18.13
CA SER A 198 22.60 -4.96 18.94
C SER A 198 23.44 -5.99 18.17
N ASP A 199 22.93 -6.53 17.05
CA ASP A 199 23.61 -7.50 16.19
C ASP A 199 24.61 -6.83 15.21
N THR A 200 25.51 -5.99 15.73
CA THR A 200 26.59 -5.35 14.95
C THR A 200 27.69 -6.31 14.50
N ASN A 201 27.58 -7.61 14.78
CA ASN A 201 28.58 -8.62 14.42
C ASN A 201 28.39 -9.24 13.02
N SER A 202 27.47 -8.71 12.21
CA SER A 202 27.26 -9.13 10.82
C SER A 202 27.72 -8.04 9.85
N PRO A 203 28.43 -8.37 8.74
CA PRO A 203 29.09 -7.40 7.86
C PRO A 203 28.12 -6.57 7.00
N VAL A 204 26.80 -6.78 7.11
CA VAL A 204 25.80 -6.06 6.32
C VAL A 204 25.37 -4.80 7.06
N THR A 205 26.31 -3.86 7.22
CA THR A 205 25.97 -2.47 7.45
C THR A 205 25.21 -1.95 6.23
N ALA A 206 24.05 -1.31 6.45
CA ALA A 206 23.17 -0.76 5.41
C ALA A 206 23.86 0.22 4.42
N ASN A 207 25.12 0.58 4.67
CA ASN A 207 25.93 1.48 3.85
C ASN A 207 26.61 0.79 2.65
N ASP A 208 26.75 -0.54 2.62
CA ASP A 208 27.49 -1.24 1.53
C ASP A 208 26.57 -1.84 0.45
N VAL A 209 25.26 -1.64 0.57
CA VAL A 209 24.26 -2.20 -0.35
C VAL A 209 24.09 -1.25 -1.54
N LYS A 210 24.89 -1.44 -2.59
CA LYS A 210 24.74 -0.68 -3.84
C LYS A 210 23.58 -1.24 -4.65
N ILE A 211 22.51 -0.46 -4.80
CA ILE A 211 21.37 -0.79 -5.67
C ILE A 211 21.85 -0.75 -7.12
N ILE A 212 21.73 -1.88 -7.84
CA ILE A 212 22.21 -2.03 -9.22
C ILE A 212 21.06 -1.78 -10.20
N SER A 213 19.88 -2.32 -9.89
CA SER A 213 18.70 -2.13 -10.70
C SER A 213 17.47 -2.02 -9.83
N ALA A 214 16.52 -1.26 -10.34
CA ALA A 214 15.24 -1.06 -9.70
C ALA A 214 14.18 -1.10 -10.81
N SER A 215 13.16 -1.91 -10.64
CA SER A 215 12.00 -1.99 -11.53
C SER A 215 10.74 -1.65 -10.75
N ASN A 216 10.04 -0.59 -11.18
CA ASN A 216 8.75 -0.25 -10.59
C ASN A 216 7.68 -1.01 -11.37
N LEU A 217 7.12 -2.03 -10.72
CA LEU A 217 5.95 -2.73 -11.18
C LEU A 217 4.72 -2.00 -10.65
N PHE A 218 3.58 -2.16 -11.32
CA PHE A 218 2.31 -1.58 -10.85
C PHE A 218 1.93 -2.05 -9.43
N LEU A 219 2.43 -3.22 -9.02
CA LEU A 219 2.21 -3.84 -7.70
C LEU A 219 3.30 -3.51 -6.66
N GLY A 220 4.30 -2.70 -7.02
CA GLY A 220 5.38 -2.28 -6.13
C GLY A 220 6.73 -2.19 -6.82
N GLU A 221 7.71 -1.69 -6.09
CA GLU A 221 9.09 -1.65 -6.56
C GLU A 221 9.74 -3.02 -6.39
N ASN A 222 10.71 -3.34 -7.23
CA ASN A 222 11.63 -4.44 -7.05
C ASN A 222 13.03 -3.85 -7.16
N LEU A 223 13.69 -3.76 -6.01
CA LEU A 223 15.04 -3.24 -5.88
C LEU A 223 16.01 -4.44 -5.85
N VAL A 224 16.96 -4.48 -6.77
CA VAL A 224 17.97 -5.53 -6.81
C VAL A 224 19.31 -4.93 -6.39
N SER A 225 19.91 -5.55 -5.38
CA SER A 225 21.27 -5.25 -4.95
C SER A 225 22.08 -6.54 -4.86
N PHE A 226 23.41 -6.39 -4.83
CA PHE A 226 24.34 -7.48 -4.59
C PHE A 226 24.88 -7.36 -3.17
N SER A 227 24.57 -8.35 -2.33
CA SER A 227 25.29 -8.60 -1.07
C SER A 227 26.30 -9.73 -1.32
N GLU A 228 27.47 -9.67 -0.69
CA GLU A 228 28.63 -10.55 -0.93
C GLU A 228 28.24 -12.02 -1.23
N LEU A 229 28.63 -12.47 -2.43
CA LEU A 229 28.44 -13.80 -3.03
C LEU A 229 26.97 -14.29 -3.15
N THR A 230 26.46 -14.17 -4.37
CA THR A 230 25.46 -15.06 -5.02
C THR A 230 23.98 -14.97 -4.66
N SER A 231 23.49 -14.00 -3.88
CA SER A 231 22.04 -13.82 -3.68
C SER A 231 21.48 -12.56 -4.36
N HIS A 232 20.61 -12.75 -5.35
CA HIS A 232 19.71 -11.70 -5.82
C HIS A 232 18.60 -11.53 -4.79
N LEU A 233 18.65 -10.48 -3.98
CA LEU A 233 17.55 -10.16 -3.07
C LEU A 233 16.66 -9.08 -3.70
N SER A 234 15.33 -9.24 -3.62
CA SER A 234 14.36 -8.19 -3.91
C SER A 234 14.22 -7.33 -2.64
N HIS A 235 14.79 -6.13 -2.64
CA HIS A 235 15.10 -5.37 -1.42
C HIS A 235 13.90 -4.62 -0.84
N TYR A 236 12.89 -4.25 -1.63
CA TYR A 236 11.74 -3.52 -1.09
C TYR A 236 10.49 -3.77 -1.92
N GLN A 237 9.34 -3.96 -1.27
CA GLN A 237 8.03 -4.01 -1.91
C GLN A 237 7.06 -3.19 -1.06
N VAL A 238 6.35 -2.24 -1.70
CA VAL A 238 5.43 -1.30 -1.03
C VAL A 238 4.36 -2.02 -0.20
N MET A 239 3.92 -3.20 -0.65
CA MET A 239 2.93 -4.01 0.06
C MET A 239 3.37 -4.38 1.49
N ARG A 240 4.68 -4.55 1.73
CA ARG A 240 5.24 -4.88 3.04
C ARG A 240 4.98 -3.81 4.08
N PHE A 241 4.79 -2.56 3.66
CA PHE A 241 4.40 -1.52 4.60
C PHE A 241 3.08 -1.87 5.29
N ALA A 242 2.07 -2.23 4.50
CA ALA A 242 0.73 -2.51 5.00
C ALA A 242 0.61 -3.91 5.65
N THR A 243 1.41 -4.88 5.23
CA THR A 243 1.30 -6.28 5.72
C THR A 243 2.26 -6.61 6.87
N GLU A 244 3.40 -5.92 6.95
CA GLU A 244 4.49 -6.27 7.87
C GLU A 244 4.89 -5.09 8.75
N VAL A 245 5.31 -3.96 8.17
CA VAL A 245 5.87 -2.82 8.91
C VAL A 245 4.83 -2.17 9.82
N PHE A 246 3.65 -1.84 9.30
CA PHE A 246 2.59 -1.20 10.08
C PHE A 246 2.05 -2.10 11.21
N PRO A 247 1.73 -3.39 10.97
CA PRO A 247 1.35 -4.30 12.05
C PRO A 247 2.45 -4.51 13.09
N ALA A 248 3.73 -4.54 12.69
CA ALA A 248 4.83 -4.62 13.64
C ALA A 248 4.96 -3.35 14.49
N ALA A 249 4.84 -2.16 13.88
CA ALA A 249 4.85 -0.91 14.63
C ALA A 249 3.71 -0.85 15.67
N LEU A 250 2.51 -1.35 15.32
CA LEU A 250 1.39 -1.47 16.25
C LEU A 250 1.61 -2.52 17.36
N SER A 251 2.17 -3.67 17.02
CA SER A 251 2.34 -4.77 17.98
C SER A 251 3.40 -4.48 19.04
N ILE A 252 4.43 -3.72 18.67
CA ILE A 252 5.54 -3.32 19.55
C ILE A 252 5.09 -2.41 20.69
N GLU A 253 4.22 -1.46 20.40
CA GLU A 253 3.72 -0.51 21.39
C GLU A 253 2.65 -1.11 22.28
N GLY A 254 2.02 -2.19 21.80
CA GLY A 254 0.98 -2.92 22.51
C GLY A 254 -0.33 -2.13 22.62
N SER A 255 -1.39 -2.86 23.01
CA SER A 255 -2.75 -2.32 23.10
C SER A 255 -2.94 -1.23 24.17
N ARG A 256 -1.94 -1.02 25.03
CA ARG A 256 -1.96 -0.05 26.13
C ARG A 256 -1.65 1.37 25.68
N ASN A 257 -0.71 1.53 24.75
CA ASN A 257 -0.31 2.83 24.22
C ASN A 257 -1.14 3.19 22.98
N ILE A 258 -1.42 2.18 22.13
CA ILE A 258 -2.23 2.35 20.93
C ILE A 258 -3.33 1.29 20.87
N SER A 259 -4.57 1.77 20.81
CA SER A 259 -5.74 0.90 20.62
C SER A 259 -5.74 0.23 19.24
N SER A 260 -6.20 -1.03 19.17
CA SER A 260 -6.33 -1.76 17.91
C SER A 260 -7.33 -1.14 16.92
N ILE A 261 -8.13 -0.14 17.34
CA ILE A 261 -9.04 0.60 16.46
C ILE A 261 -8.31 1.29 15.29
N TRP A 262 -7.06 1.71 15.50
CA TRP A 262 -6.26 2.37 14.47
C TRP A 262 -5.89 1.41 13.33
N ALA A 263 -5.69 0.12 13.63
CA ALA A 263 -5.52 -0.91 12.62
C ALA A 263 -6.80 -1.07 11.78
N VAL A 264 -7.96 -1.08 12.44
CA VAL A 264 -9.27 -1.17 11.77
C VAL A 264 -9.48 0.03 10.84
N PHE A 265 -9.21 1.25 11.29
CA PHE A 265 -9.32 2.45 10.46
C PHE A 265 -8.37 2.43 9.26
N PHE A 266 -7.12 2.00 9.46
CA PHE A 266 -6.15 1.87 8.38
C PHE A 266 -6.63 0.86 7.31
N TYR A 267 -6.95 -0.37 7.69
CA TYR A 267 -7.39 -1.38 6.72
C TYR A 267 -8.76 -1.09 6.11
N LEU A 268 -9.69 -0.52 6.87
CA LEU A 268 -10.98 -0.07 6.33
C LEU A 268 -10.79 1.05 5.30
N SER A 269 -9.89 2.00 5.57
CA SER A 269 -9.57 3.05 4.60
C SER A 269 -8.98 2.46 3.31
N ALA A 270 -8.05 1.50 3.41
CA ALA A 270 -7.46 0.83 2.26
C ALA A 270 -8.52 0.08 1.44
N ILE A 271 -9.40 -0.70 2.08
CA ILE A 271 -10.47 -1.44 1.41
C ILE A 271 -11.42 -0.47 0.68
N MET A 272 -11.83 0.62 1.32
CA MET A 272 -12.75 1.60 0.71
C MET A 272 -12.10 2.33 -0.47
N PHE A 273 -10.83 2.71 -0.35
CA PHE A 273 -10.08 3.36 -1.44
C PHE A 273 -9.92 2.42 -2.64
N THR A 274 -9.55 1.16 -2.39
CA THR A 274 -9.42 0.14 -3.44
C THR A 274 -10.77 -0.16 -4.11
N LEU A 275 -11.86 -0.29 -3.34
CA LEU A 275 -13.19 -0.50 -3.91
C LEU A 275 -13.61 0.67 -4.80
N GLY A 276 -13.44 1.91 -4.32
CA GLY A 276 -13.74 3.10 -5.12
C GLY A 276 -12.93 3.13 -6.43
N HIS A 277 -11.64 2.82 -6.36
CA HIS A 277 -10.76 2.77 -7.52
C HIS A 277 -11.18 1.69 -8.53
N LEU A 278 -11.46 0.47 -8.06
CA LEU A 278 -11.90 -0.64 -8.92
C LEU A 278 -13.23 -0.34 -9.61
N ILE A 279 -14.19 0.28 -8.90
CA ILE A 279 -15.47 0.71 -9.49
C ILE A 279 -15.22 1.70 -10.64
N VAL A 280 -14.30 2.65 -10.46
CA VAL A 280 -13.98 3.65 -11.48
C VAL A 280 -13.26 3.03 -12.69
N ILE A 281 -12.25 2.18 -12.47
CA ILE A 281 -11.55 1.48 -13.56
C ILE A 281 -12.52 0.62 -14.35
N TRP A 282 -13.23 -0.29 -13.66
CA TRP A 282 -14.11 -1.25 -14.31
C TRP A 282 -15.29 -0.55 -14.98
N GLY A 283 -15.86 0.46 -14.32
CA GLY A 283 -16.84 1.32 -14.95
C GLY A 283 -16.32 1.93 -16.26
N SER A 284 -15.12 2.50 -16.25
CA SER A 284 -14.53 3.13 -17.45
C SER A 284 -14.35 2.10 -18.57
N VAL A 285 -13.91 0.89 -18.25
CA VAL A 285 -13.81 -0.22 -19.21
C VAL A 285 -15.17 -0.56 -19.80
N THR A 286 -16.20 -0.70 -18.96
CA THR A 286 -17.56 -1.02 -19.44
C THR A 286 -18.12 0.06 -20.35
N ASP A 287 -17.93 1.33 -20.01
CA ASP A 287 -18.39 2.45 -20.82
C ASP A 287 -17.61 2.55 -22.14
N SER A 288 -16.28 2.32 -22.11
CA SER A 288 -15.46 2.25 -23.32
C SER A 288 -15.94 1.14 -24.26
N ILE A 289 -16.27 -0.05 -23.75
CA ILE A 289 -16.80 -1.15 -24.59
C ILE A 289 -18.18 -0.79 -25.16
N ILE A 290 -19.07 -0.21 -24.35
CA ILE A 290 -20.40 0.23 -24.82
C ILE A 290 -20.29 1.28 -25.93
N SER A 291 -19.28 2.15 -25.87
CA SER A 291 -19.07 3.19 -26.89
C SER A 291 -18.76 2.65 -28.30
N ILE A 292 -18.25 1.42 -28.41
CA ILE A 292 -17.92 0.78 -29.71
C ILE A 292 -19.20 0.45 -30.50
N MET A 293 -20.22 -0.11 -29.85
CA MET A 293 -21.52 -0.41 -30.48
C MET A 293 -22.68 -0.08 -29.53
N PRO A 294 -23.09 1.21 -29.48
CA PRO A 294 -24.00 1.69 -28.44
C PRO A 294 -25.42 1.12 -28.54
N THR A 295 -25.88 0.77 -29.74
CA THR A 295 -27.23 0.21 -29.96
C THR A 295 -27.35 -1.23 -29.46
N PHE A 296 -26.29 -2.03 -29.61
CA PHE A 296 -26.26 -3.42 -29.16
C PHE A 296 -25.90 -3.50 -27.66
N PHE A 297 -24.75 -2.96 -27.26
CA PHE A 297 -24.20 -3.19 -25.91
C PHE A 297 -24.95 -2.46 -24.79
N LYS A 298 -25.78 -1.46 -25.08
CA LYS A 298 -26.60 -0.80 -24.06
C LYS A 298 -27.65 -1.73 -23.43
N LEU A 299 -28.19 -2.69 -24.19
CA LEU A 299 -29.09 -3.72 -23.64
C LEU A 299 -28.34 -4.77 -22.81
N TRP A 300 -27.06 -5.02 -23.11
CA TRP A 300 -26.24 -6.04 -22.45
C TRP A 300 -25.39 -5.49 -21.31
N ARG A 301 -25.61 -4.23 -20.90
CA ARG A 301 -24.83 -3.56 -19.85
C ARG A 301 -24.69 -4.38 -18.54
N PRO A 302 -25.73 -5.03 -18.00
CA PRO A 302 -25.60 -5.84 -16.79
C PRO A 302 -24.71 -7.09 -16.98
N ILE A 303 -24.74 -7.67 -18.18
CA ILE A 303 -23.93 -8.85 -18.54
C ILE A 303 -22.48 -8.43 -18.76
N LEU A 304 -22.27 -7.29 -19.42
CA LEU A 304 -20.94 -6.73 -19.66
C LEU A 304 -20.25 -6.24 -18.38
N THR A 305 -21.00 -5.82 -17.36
CA THR A 305 -20.42 -5.49 -16.05
C THR A 305 -19.99 -6.73 -15.26
N PHE A 306 -20.49 -7.92 -15.63
CA PHE A 306 -20.27 -9.18 -14.90
C PHE A 306 -19.18 -10.06 -15.52
N VAL A 307 -18.96 -9.95 -16.84
CA VAL A 307 -17.92 -10.64 -17.62
C VAL A 307 -16.61 -9.89 -17.55
#